data_AF-A0A919DM31-F1
#
_entry.id   AF-A0A919DM31-F1
#
_cell.length_a   1.000
_cell.length_b   1.000
_cell.length_c   1.000
_cell.angle_alpha   90.00
_cell.angle_beta   90.00
_cell.angle_gamma   90.00
#
_symmetry.space_group_name_H-M   'P 1'
#
loop_
_entity.id
_entity.type
_entity.pdbx_description
1 polymer ?
#
loop_
_entity_poly.entity_id
_entity_poly.type
_entity_poly.pdbx_seq_one_letter_code
_entity_poly.pdbx_strand_id
1 'polypeptide(L)'
;MSAVLWPVTARIVAALNRANGIGTSGAVAPGHEVAQRLLKVTEEAGEAAAAYSGMTGHNPRKGTTHSRADVADELCDVIIAAAVALHSFTTAPPTVLEAKLHAAARRLHAPAVSGHPPALTSPGRESL
;
A
#
# COMPACT_ATOMS: atom_id res chain seq x y z
N MET A 1 -5.18 -16.00 1.69
CA MET A 1 -4.66 -14.99 0.73
C MET A 1 -5.00 -15.39 -0.69
N SER A 2 -5.07 -14.44 -1.63
CA SER A 2 -5.37 -14.73 -3.04
C SER A 2 -4.38 -15.75 -3.62
N ALA A 3 -4.90 -16.85 -4.15
CA ALA A 3 -4.10 -17.90 -4.80
C ALA A 3 -3.50 -17.42 -6.14
N VAL A 4 -4.03 -16.33 -6.72
CA VAL A 4 -3.65 -15.82 -8.04
C VAL A 4 -2.64 -14.67 -7.95
N LEU A 5 -2.77 -13.80 -6.95
CA LEU A 5 -1.98 -12.56 -6.85
C LEU A 5 -0.47 -12.84 -6.87
N TRP A 6 0.01 -13.75 -6.03
CA TRP A 6 1.45 -13.98 -5.87
C TRP A 6 2.10 -14.69 -7.05
N PRO A 7 1.51 -15.78 -7.61
CA PRO A 7 2.05 -16.38 -8.84
C PRO A 7 2.07 -15.41 -10.03
N VAL A 8 1.02 -14.59 -10.19
CA VAL A 8 0.95 -13.63 -11.31
C VAL A 8 1.96 -12.51 -11.15
N THR A 9 2.04 -11.87 -9.99
CA THR A 9 2.99 -10.78 -9.75
C THR A 9 4.45 -11.25 -9.83
N ALA A 10 4.75 -12.49 -9.38
CA ALA A 10 6.08 -13.09 -9.58
C ALA A 10 6.41 -13.27 -11.07
N ARG A 11 5.44 -13.70 -11.88
CA ARG A 11 5.61 -13.81 -13.34
C ARG A 11 5.83 -12.44 -14.00
N ILE A 12 5.13 -11.41 -13.54
CA ILE A 12 5.32 -10.02 -14.00
C ILE A 12 6.74 -9.57 -13.69
N VAL A 13 7.21 -9.72 -12.45
CA VAL A 13 8.58 -9.36 -12.06
C VAL A 13 9.61 -10.10 -12.91
N ALA A 14 9.43 -11.41 -13.13
CA ALA A 14 10.33 -12.18 -13.99
C ALA A 14 10.32 -11.67 -15.43
N ALA A 15 9.17 -11.25 -15.96
CA ALA A 15 9.07 -10.65 -17.29
C ALA A 15 9.75 -9.29 -17.37
N LEU A 16 9.55 -8.41 -16.39
CA LEU A 16 10.22 -7.11 -16.30
C LEU A 16 11.74 -7.26 -16.19
N ASN A 17 12.22 -8.18 -15.34
CA ASN A 17 13.65 -8.48 -15.23
C ASN A 17 14.24 -8.89 -16.59
N ARG A 18 13.57 -9.80 -17.31
CA ARG A 18 14.03 -10.23 -18.65
C ARG A 18 14.03 -9.08 -19.65
N ALA A 19 12.97 -8.25 -19.66
CA ALA A 19 12.88 -7.11 -20.56
C ALA A 19 13.99 -6.08 -20.32
N ASN A 20 14.40 -5.91 -19.06
CA ASN A 20 15.42 -4.95 -18.66
C ASN A 20 16.84 -5.56 -18.54
N GLY A 21 17.04 -6.77 -19.06
CA GLY A 21 18.36 -7.43 -19.10
C GLY A 21 18.90 -7.86 -17.73
N ILE A 22 18.06 -7.94 -16.70
CA ILE A 22 18.44 -8.40 -15.36
C ILE A 22 18.45 -9.94 -15.35
N GLY A 23 19.61 -10.53 -15.09
CA GLY A 23 19.78 -11.98 -15.03
C GLY A 23 18.91 -12.66 -13.96
N THR A 24 18.61 -13.95 -14.16
CA THR A 24 17.76 -14.78 -13.28
C THR A 24 18.44 -15.21 -11.97
N SER A 25 19.71 -14.87 -11.79
CA SER A 25 20.57 -15.36 -10.71
C SER A 25 20.32 -14.59 -9.41
N GLY A 26 19.14 -14.68 -8.81
CA GLY A 26 18.82 -14.28 -7.42
C GLY A 26 19.21 -12.86 -6.98
N ALA A 27 19.73 -12.03 -7.88
CA ALA A 27 20.26 -10.73 -7.60
C ALA A 27 19.09 -9.78 -7.46
N VAL A 28 19.09 -9.02 -6.36
CA VAL A 28 18.22 -7.86 -6.20
C VAL A 28 18.34 -7.03 -7.48
N ALA A 29 17.20 -6.71 -8.09
CA ALA A 29 17.15 -5.84 -9.26
C ALA A 29 18.06 -4.62 -9.03
N PRO A 30 18.84 -4.14 -10.03
CA PRO A 30 19.67 -2.94 -9.86
C PRO A 30 18.84 -1.80 -9.29
N GLY A 31 19.46 -0.90 -8.52
CA GLY A 31 18.73 0.14 -7.78
C GLY A 31 17.72 0.93 -8.62
N HIS A 32 17.99 1.13 -9.93
CA HIS A 32 17.06 1.75 -10.87
C HIS A 32 15.72 1.01 -10.97
N GLU A 33 15.73 -0.30 -11.07
CA GLU A 33 14.56 -1.16 -11.33
C GLU A 33 13.67 -1.30 -10.10
N VAL A 34 14.31 -1.35 -8.93
CA VAL A 34 13.63 -1.24 -7.64
C VAL A 34 12.92 0.13 -7.55
N ALA A 35 13.60 1.20 -7.94
CA ALA A 35 13.02 2.54 -7.94
C ALA A 35 11.85 2.66 -8.94
N GLN A 36 11.97 2.13 -10.16
CA GLN A 36 10.88 2.15 -11.16
C GLN A 36 9.63 1.44 -10.65
N ARG A 37 9.78 0.26 -10.03
CA ARG A 37 8.63 -0.46 -9.46
C ARG A 37 7.98 0.30 -8.32
N LEU A 38 8.77 0.98 -7.50
CA LEU A 38 8.23 1.83 -6.44
C LEU A 38 7.50 3.05 -7.02
N LEU A 39 8.05 3.70 -8.05
CA LEU A 39 7.43 4.85 -8.71
C LEU A 39 6.10 4.47 -9.38
N LYS A 40 6.00 3.26 -9.95
CA LYS A 40 4.75 2.75 -10.53
C LYS A 40 3.61 2.70 -9.51
N VAL A 41 3.90 2.44 -8.23
CA VAL A 41 2.87 2.51 -7.16
C VAL A 41 2.28 3.92 -7.04
N THR A 42 3.11 4.96 -7.15
CA THR A 42 2.65 6.35 -7.11
C THR A 42 1.86 6.72 -8.35
N GLU A 43 2.26 6.21 -9.52
CA GLU A 43 1.53 6.38 -10.79
C GLU A 43 0.10 5.84 -10.67
N GLU A 44 -0.07 4.55 -10.31
CA GLU A 44 -1.42 3.95 -10.19
C GLU A 44 -2.26 4.63 -9.10
N ALA A 45 -1.63 5.07 -8.00
CA ALA A 45 -2.34 5.81 -6.96
C ALA A 45 -2.87 7.16 -7.47
N GLY A 46 -2.11 7.80 -8.37
CA GLY A 46 -2.54 9.00 -9.07
C GLY A 46 -3.69 8.74 -10.04
N GLU A 47 -3.67 7.62 -10.75
CA GLU A 47 -4.74 7.20 -11.66
C GLU A 47 -6.04 6.90 -10.89
N ALA A 48 -5.97 6.18 -9.78
CA ALA A 48 -7.12 5.96 -8.89
C ALA A 48 -7.71 7.28 -8.36
N ALA A 49 -6.86 8.26 -7.99
CA ALA A 49 -7.30 9.58 -7.56
C ALA A 49 -7.93 10.39 -8.71
N ALA A 50 -7.40 10.26 -9.93
CA ALA A 50 -7.93 10.88 -11.12
C ALA A 50 -9.30 10.29 -11.50
N ALA A 51 -9.44 8.96 -11.46
CA ALA A 51 -10.71 8.26 -11.67
C ALA A 51 -11.76 8.69 -10.64
N TYR A 52 -11.39 8.80 -9.36
CA TYR A 52 -12.32 9.29 -8.32
C TYR A 52 -12.75 10.74 -8.58
N SER A 53 -11.81 11.61 -8.95
CA SER A 53 -12.11 13.00 -9.31
C SER A 53 -13.02 13.08 -10.54
N GLY A 54 -12.81 12.21 -11.52
CA GLY A 54 -13.67 12.06 -12.69
C GLY A 54 -15.05 11.51 -12.35
N MET A 55 -15.15 10.57 -11.42
CA MET A 55 -16.42 9.98 -10.97
C MET A 55 -17.27 10.99 -10.20
N THR A 56 -16.63 11.79 -9.35
CA THR A 56 -17.33 12.82 -8.55
C THR A 56 -17.62 14.10 -9.33
N GLY A 57 -17.05 14.25 -10.53
CA GLY A 57 -17.15 15.48 -11.30
C GLY A 57 -16.49 16.67 -10.62
N HIS A 58 -15.46 16.44 -9.80
CA HIS A 58 -14.81 17.47 -8.98
C HIS A 58 -14.32 18.68 -9.81
N ASN A 59 -14.02 18.46 -11.09
CA ASN A 59 -13.60 19.49 -12.03
C ASN A 59 -14.77 19.92 -12.93
N PRO A 60 -15.41 21.09 -12.69
CA PRO A 60 -16.66 21.47 -13.35
C PRO A 60 -16.54 21.62 -14.88
N ARG A 61 -15.34 21.95 -15.40
CA ARG A 61 -15.07 22.07 -16.85
C ARG A 61 -14.98 20.72 -17.57
N LYS A 62 -14.89 19.60 -16.86
CA LYS A 62 -14.80 18.24 -17.44
C LYS A 62 -16.06 17.40 -17.21
N GLY A 63 -16.93 17.78 -16.27
CA GLY A 63 -18.10 16.97 -15.90
C GLY A 63 -17.72 15.63 -15.26
N THR A 64 -18.67 14.71 -15.18
CA THR A 64 -18.43 13.33 -14.71
C THR A 64 -17.93 12.47 -15.86
N THR A 65 -16.72 11.92 -15.72
CA THR A 65 -16.03 11.19 -16.79
C THR A 65 -15.75 9.72 -16.47
N HIS A 66 -15.86 9.34 -15.20
CA HIS A 66 -15.60 7.98 -14.73
C HIS A 66 -16.77 7.47 -13.90
N SER A 67 -16.76 6.18 -13.64
CA SER A 67 -17.71 5.47 -12.82
C SER A 67 -17.05 4.94 -11.55
N ARG A 68 -17.86 4.38 -10.65
CA ARG A 68 -17.35 3.64 -9.49
C ARG A 68 -16.55 2.40 -9.89
N ALA A 69 -16.87 1.79 -11.04
CA ALA A 69 -16.15 0.62 -11.54
C ALA A 69 -14.73 1.01 -11.95
N ASP A 70 -14.58 2.13 -12.66
CA ASP A 70 -13.25 2.62 -13.06
C ASP A 70 -12.37 2.89 -11.82
N VAL A 71 -12.91 3.51 -10.76
CA VAL A 71 -12.16 3.69 -9.50
C VAL A 71 -11.74 2.35 -8.89
N ALA A 72 -12.61 1.33 -8.95
CA ALA A 72 -12.30 0.02 -8.41
C ALA A 72 -11.21 -0.69 -9.22
N ASP A 73 -11.23 -0.55 -10.55
CA ASP A 73 -10.23 -1.09 -11.45
C ASP A 73 -8.85 -0.45 -11.18
N GLU A 74 -8.79 0.87 -11.05
CA GLU A 74 -7.53 1.56 -10.71
C GLU A 74 -6.99 1.16 -9.32
N LEU A 75 -7.88 0.93 -8.34
CA LEU A 75 -7.46 0.41 -7.04
C LEU A 75 -6.89 -1.02 -7.14
N CYS A 76 -7.38 -1.83 -8.07
CA CYS A 76 -6.78 -3.13 -8.36
C CYS A 76 -5.37 -2.98 -8.94
N ASP A 77 -5.15 -2.01 -9.82
CA ASP A 77 -3.83 -1.72 -10.38
C ASP A 77 -2.84 -1.25 -9.31
N VAL A 78 -3.28 -0.42 -8.35
CA VAL A 78 -2.47 -0.07 -7.16
C VAL A 78 -2.05 -1.32 -6.36
N ILE A 79 -2.98 -2.26 -6.12
CA ILE A 79 -2.69 -3.51 -5.40
C ILE A 79 -1.65 -4.35 -6.16
N ILE A 80 -1.80 -4.46 -7.47
CA ILE A 80 -0.89 -5.22 -8.34
C ILE A 80 0.50 -4.56 -8.36
N ALA A 81 0.57 -3.24 -8.57
CA ALA A 81 1.82 -2.49 -8.58
C ALA A 81 2.55 -2.60 -7.23
N ALA A 82 1.84 -2.46 -6.11
CA ALA A 82 2.41 -2.61 -4.78
C ALA A 82 2.93 -4.05 -4.54
N ALA A 83 2.20 -5.07 -4.99
CA ALA A 83 2.65 -6.45 -4.90
C ALA A 83 3.90 -6.73 -5.75
N VAL A 84 3.96 -6.19 -6.98
CA VAL A 84 5.15 -6.24 -7.85
C VAL A 84 6.35 -5.54 -7.21
N ALA A 85 6.14 -4.36 -6.63
CA ALA A 85 7.19 -3.64 -5.91
C ALA A 85 7.70 -4.44 -4.70
N LEU A 86 6.79 -5.07 -3.94
CA LEU A 86 7.13 -5.83 -2.73
C LEU A 86 8.13 -6.98 -3.00
N HIS A 87 8.05 -7.65 -4.16
CA HIS A 87 9.05 -8.65 -4.59
C HIS A 87 10.48 -8.11 -4.66
N SER A 88 10.66 -6.79 -4.74
CA SER A 88 11.99 -6.14 -4.78
C SER A 88 12.57 -5.88 -3.39
N PHE A 89 11.76 -5.98 -2.32
CA PHE A 89 12.16 -5.66 -0.94
C PHE A 89 12.10 -6.88 -0.02
N THR A 90 11.58 -8.02 -0.49
CA THR A 90 11.53 -9.27 0.28
C THR A 90 11.47 -10.48 -0.65
N THR A 91 12.07 -11.58 -0.20
CA THR A 91 11.98 -12.89 -0.85
C THR A 91 10.73 -13.68 -0.45
N ALA A 92 9.94 -13.19 0.53
CA ALA A 92 8.70 -13.80 0.98
C ALA A 92 7.51 -12.79 1.03
N PRO A 93 7.11 -12.17 -0.10
CA PRO A 93 6.01 -11.20 -0.14
C PRO A 93 4.70 -11.67 0.51
N PRO A 94 4.22 -12.93 0.30
CA PRO A 94 2.99 -13.41 0.93
C PRO A 94 3.07 -13.33 2.46
N THR A 95 4.15 -13.85 3.04
CA THR A 95 4.37 -13.88 4.48
C THR A 95 4.43 -12.47 5.08
N VAL A 96 5.12 -11.54 4.40
CA VAL A 96 5.23 -10.15 4.87
C VAL A 96 3.87 -9.47 4.89
N LEU A 97 3.06 -9.60 3.83
CA LEU A 97 1.73 -9.00 3.78
C LEU A 97 0.79 -9.67 4.80
N GLU A 98 0.85 -10.99 4.95
CA GLU A 98 0.02 -11.73 5.92
C GLU A 98 0.30 -11.29 7.36
N ALA A 99 1.58 -11.20 7.74
CA ALA A 99 1.98 -10.70 9.05
C ALA A 99 1.48 -9.25 9.28
N LYS A 100 1.57 -8.39 8.27
CA LYS A 100 1.09 -7.00 8.34
C LYS A 100 -0.43 -6.93 8.52
N LEU A 101 -1.19 -7.75 7.78
CA LEU A 101 -2.65 -7.82 7.89
C LEU A 101 -3.10 -8.34 9.26
N HIS A 102 -2.48 -9.41 9.77
CA HIS A 102 -2.76 -9.89 11.13
C HIS A 102 -2.46 -8.82 12.18
N ALA A 103 -1.36 -8.09 12.02
CA ALA A 103 -1.04 -6.98 12.92
C ALA A 103 -2.07 -5.84 12.82
N ALA A 104 -2.58 -5.53 11.64
CA ALA A 104 -3.65 -4.54 11.46
C ALA A 104 -4.96 -5.00 12.11
N ALA A 105 -5.37 -6.25 11.89
CA ALA A 105 -6.58 -6.82 12.48
C ALA A 105 -6.54 -6.85 14.01
N ARG A 106 -5.37 -7.15 14.61
CA ARG A 106 -5.19 -7.07 16.07
C ARG A 106 -5.40 -5.66 16.62
N ARG A 107 -5.02 -4.61 15.89
CA ARG A 107 -5.19 -3.22 16.32
C ARG A 107 -6.66 -2.80 16.36
N LEU A 108 -7.51 -3.37 15.51
CA LEU A 108 -8.95 -3.09 15.54
C LEU A 108 -9.63 -3.64 16.80
N HIS A 109 -9.06 -4.67 17.43
CA HIS A 109 -9.62 -5.34 18.61
C HIS A 109 -8.89 -4.98 19.91
N ALA A 110 -7.84 -4.16 19.87
CA ALA A 110 -7.22 -3.67 21.08
C ALA A 110 -8.13 -2.60 21.70
N PRO A 111 -8.50 -2.70 22.99
CA PRO A 111 -9.24 -1.63 23.65
C PRO A 111 -8.41 -0.34 23.53
N ALA A 112 -9.06 0.76 23.13
CA ALA A 112 -8.44 2.06 23.16
C ALA A 112 -7.95 2.29 24.59
N VAL A 113 -6.64 2.34 24.79
CA VAL A 113 -6.07 2.68 26.09
C VAL A 113 -6.53 4.11 26.39
N SER A 114 -7.61 4.24 27.17
CA SER A 114 -8.05 5.50 27.73
C SER A 114 -7.02 5.89 28.78
N GLY A 115 -5.92 6.48 28.33
CA GLY A 115 -4.94 7.11 29.19
C GLY A 115 -5.58 8.36 29.79
N HIS A 116 -6.32 8.20 30.89
CA HIS A 116 -6.53 9.29 31.83
C HIS A 116 -5.19 9.45 32.57
N PRO A 117 -4.46 10.57 32.42
CA PRO A 117 -3.32 10.81 33.28
C PRO A 117 -3.82 10.84 34.74
N PRO A 118 -3.06 10.26 35.70
CA PRO A 118 -3.45 10.35 37.10
C PRO A 118 -3.56 11.82 37.50
N ALA A 119 -4.68 12.19 38.11
CA ALA A 119 -4.89 13.52 38.65
C ALA A 119 -3.75 13.84 39.63
N LEU A 120 -2.98 14.88 39.34
CA LEU A 120 -2.01 15.43 40.28
C LEU A 120 -2.78 15.88 41.53
N THR A 121 -2.63 15.12 42.61
CA THR A 121 -3.10 15.53 43.93
C THR A 121 -2.32 16.76 44.35
N SER A 122 -2.99 17.92 44.42
CA SER A 122 -2.40 19.13 44.98
C SER A 122 -1.99 18.88 46.44
N PRO A 123 -0.76 19.24 46.86
CA PRO A 123 -0.39 19.15 48.26
C PRO A 123 -1.18 20.19 49.06
N GLY A 124 -1.66 19.75 50.23
CA GLY A 124 -2.45 20.54 51.15
C GLY A 124 -1.76 21.82 51.58
N ARG A 125 -2.58 22.86 51.74
CA ARG A 125 -2.26 24.05 52.52
C ARG A 125 -1.87 23.61 53.94
N GLU A 126 -0.59 23.75 54.28
CA GLU A 126 -0.19 23.83 55.68
C GLU A 126 -0.07 25.30 56.06
N SER A 127 -0.91 25.67 57.00
CA SER A 127 -0.96 26.95 57.70
C SER A 127 0.29 27.12 58.57
N LEU A 128 0.95 28.27 58.47
CA LEU A 128 1.53 29.06 59.57
C LEU A 128 1.87 30.47 59.06
#